data_AF-A0A2N5WB36-F1
#
_entry.id   AF-A0A2N5WB36-F1
#
_cell.length_a   1.000
_cell.length_b   1.000
_cell.length_c   1.000
_cell.angle_alpha   90.00
_cell.angle_beta   90.00
_cell.angle_gamma   90.00
#
_symmetry.space_group_name_H-M   'P 1'
#
loop_
_entity.id
_entity.type
_entity.pdbx_description
1 polymer ?
#
loop_
_entity_poly.entity_id
_entity_poly.type
_entity_poly.pdbx_seq_one_letter_code
_entity_poly.pdbx_strand_id
1 'polypeptide(L)'
;MSNFNQDMENLLHAYDSNWQDYLILREQFIEKYKLSVEKLQEQLNTAKKALTEIQQLKRRDTTNLGMINKLQTIAKDTLAAIGGDDEC
;
A
#
# COMPACT_ATOMS: atom_id res chain seq x y z
N MET A 1 -15.19 3.18 13.38
CA MET A 1 -13.90 3.78 13.78
C MET A 1 -12.78 3.09 13.02
N SER A 2 -11.69 3.80 12.68
CA SER A 2 -10.48 3.20 12.11
C SER A 2 -10.01 2.02 12.98
N ASN A 3 -9.65 0.89 12.38
CA ASN A 3 -9.07 -0.28 13.08
C ASN A 3 -7.93 0.14 14.02
N PHE A 4 -7.20 1.21 13.69
CA PHE A 4 -6.13 1.76 14.53
C PHE A 4 -6.61 2.34 15.86
N ASN A 5 -7.68 3.13 15.85
CA ASN A 5 -8.15 3.77 17.09
C ASN A 5 -8.66 2.71 18.08
N GLN A 6 -9.34 1.69 17.59
CA GLN A 6 -9.79 0.58 18.42
C GLN A 6 -8.60 -0.24 18.96
N ASP A 7 -7.59 -0.50 18.14
CA ASP A 7 -6.36 -1.17 18.59
C ASP A 7 -5.68 -0.36 19.72
N MET A 8 -5.58 0.96 19.58
CA MET A 8 -4.98 1.82 20.60
C MET A 8 -5.80 1.85 21.90
N GLU A 9 -7.12 1.88 21.82
CA GLU A 9 -8.00 1.75 22.99
C GLU A 9 -7.81 0.41 23.70
N ASN A 10 -7.70 -0.69 22.95
CA ASN A 10 -7.43 -2.01 23.51
C ASN A 10 -6.06 -2.06 24.22
N LEU A 11 -5.04 -1.40 23.65
CA LEU A 11 -3.72 -1.31 24.25
C LEU A 11 -3.73 -0.51 25.56
N LEU A 12 -4.46 0.61 25.60
CA LEU A 12 -4.63 1.42 26.81
C LEU A 12 -5.38 0.65 27.90
N HIS A 13 -6.47 -0.04 27.53
CA HIS A 13 -7.21 -0.87 28.48
C HIS A 13 -6.34 -2.00 29.05
N ALA A 14 -5.51 -2.64 28.22
CA ALA A 14 -4.58 -3.68 28.68
C ALA A 14 -3.48 -3.12 29.58
N TYR A 15 -2.96 -1.92 29.29
CA TYR A 15 -1.99 -1.23 30.14
C TYR A 15 -2.53 -1.01 31.55
N ASP A 16 -3.79 -0.58 31.68
CA ASP A 16 -4.45 -0.34 32.97
C ASP A 16 -4.85 -1.63 33.70
N SER A 17 -5.04 -2.75 32.98
CA SER A 17 -5.59 -4.00 33.53
C SER A 17 -4.54 -5.06 33.84
N ASN A 18 -3.68 -5.41 32.87
CA ASN A 18 -2.74 -6.51 32.98
C ASN A 18 -1.49 -6.27 32.11
N TRP A 19 -0.33 -6.18 32.78
CA TRP A 19 0.94 -5.93 32.12
C TRP A 19 1.33 -7.01 31.08
N GLN A 20 1.00 -8.27 31.32
CA GLN A 20 1.32 -9.35 30.36
C GLN A 20 0.49 -9.22 29.08
N ASP A 21 -0.80 -8.93 29.21
CA ASP A 21 -1.69 -8.73 28.06
C ASP A 21 -1.26 -7.48 27.27
N TYR A 22 -0.83 -6.43 27.96
CA TYR A 22 -0.25 -5.24 27.33
C TYR A 22 0.97 -5.56 26.47
N LEU A 23 1.93 -6.33 27.00
CA LEU A 23 3.14 -6.71 26.25
C LEU A 23 2.80 -7.51 24.99
N ILE A 24 1.90 -8.49 25.12
CA ILE A 24 1.45 -9.33 24.01
C ILE A 24 0.78 -8.47 22.93
N LEU A 25 -0.17 -7.62 23.30
CA LEU A 25 -0.88 -6.75 22.34
C LEU A 25 0.06 -5.75 21.67
N ARG A 26 1.01 -5.18 22.42
CA ARG A 26 2.02 -4.28 21.87
C ARG A 26 2.84 -4.94 20.78
N GLU A 27 3.33 -6.15 21.01
CA GLU A 27 4.12 -6.90 20.02
C GLU A 27 3.30 -7.21 18.77
N GLN A 28 2.07 -7.71 18.94
CA GLN A 28 1.16 -8.01 17.84
C GLN A 28 0.87 -6.77 16.98
N PHE A 29 0.63 -5.61 17.60
CA PHE A 29 0.37 -4.39 16.85
C PHE A 29 1.62 -3.86 16.14
N ILE A 30 2.80 -3.93 16.77
CA ILE A 30 4.05 -3.58 16.09
C ILE A 30 4.22 -4.41 14.82
N GLU A 31 4.01 -5.72 14.89
CA GLU A 31 4.10 -6.60 13.72
C GLU A 31 3.04 -6.28 12.67
N LYS A 32 1.78 -6.13 13.07
CA LYS A 32 0.66 -5.77 12.19
C LYS A 32 0.94 -4.48 11.41
N TYR A 33 1.34 -3.42 12.11
CA TYR A 33 1.59 -2.12 11.49
C TYR A 33 2.88 -2.10 10.68
N LYS A 34 3.92 -2.84 11.10
CA LYS A 34 5.12 -3.04 10.28
C LYS A 34 4.78 -3.69 8.94
N LEU A 35 4.03 -4.79 8.94
CA LEU A 35 3.60 -5.46 7.72
C LEU A 35 2.74 -4.55 6.83
N SER A 36 1.85 -3.74 7.43
CA SER A 36 1.06 -2.76 6.68
C SER A 36 1.94 -1.70 6.02
N VAL A 37 2.96 -1.21 6.72
CA VAL A 37 3.92 -0.22 6.18
C VAL A 37 4.74 -0.83 5.05
N GLU A 38 5.20 -2.07 5.20
CA GLU A 38 5.95 -2.79 4.16
C GLU A 38 5.12 -2.95 2.88
N LYS A 39 3.84 -3.34 2.99
CA LYS A 39 2.92 -3.41 1.85
C LYS A 39 2.70 -2.05 1.17
N LEU A 40 2.46 -1.00 1.94
CA LEU A 40 2.31 0.35 1.39
C LEU A 40 3.59 0.82 0.68
N GLN A 41 4.76 0.47 1.24
CA GLN A 41 6.05 0.81 0.66
C GLN A 41 6.28 0.05 -0.67
N GLU A 42 5.88 -1.21 -0.76
CA GLU A 42 5.91 -1.99 -2.00
C GLU A 42 4.99 -1.39 -3.06
N GLN A 43 3.75 -1.07 -2.72
CA GLN A 43 2.80 -0.41 -3.63
C GLN A 43 3.33 0.94 -4.14
N LEU A 44 3.93 1.75 -3.26
CA LEU A 44 4.55 3.02 -3.64
C LEU A 44 5.71 2.82 -4.62
N ASN A 45 6.54 1.80 -4.42
CA ASN A 45 7.67 1.51 -5.31
C ASN A 45 7.19 1.04 -6.68
N THR A 46 6.15 0.20 -6.72
CA THR A 46 5.49 -0.23 -7.97
C THR A 46 4.91 0.96 -8.73
N ALA A 47 4.18 1.84 -8.05
CA ALA A 47 3.64 3.06 -8.66
C ALA A 47 4.74 3.99 -9.21
N LYS A 48 5.83 4.20 -8.46
CA LYS A 48 6.98 5.01 -8.91
C LYS A 48 7.65 4.42 -10.16
N LYS A 49 7.80 3.10 -10.22
CA LYS A 49 8.38 2.41 -11.37
C LYS A 49 7.50 2.62 -12.61
N ALA A 50 6.19 2.40 -12.48
CA ALA A 50 5.24 2.61 -13.56
C ALA A 50 5.23 4.05 -14.08
N LEU A 51 5.25 5.04 -13.19
CA LEU A 51 5.36 6.46 -13.58
C LEU A 51 6.65 6.76 -14.34
N THR A 52 7.75 6.13 -13.94
CA THR A 52 9.04 6.26 -14.64
C THR A 52 8.97 5.68 -16.05
N GLU A 53 8.36 4.50 -16.22
CA GLU A 53 8.16 3.85 -17.52
C GLU A 53 7.25 4.69 -18.44
N ILE A 54 6.15 5.21 -17.89
CA ILE A 54 5.25 6.14 -18.59
C ILE A 54 6.00 7.40 -19.03
N GLN A 55 6.81 8.00 -18.16
CA GLN A 55 7.59 9.19 -18.49
C GLN A 55 8.62 8.92 -19.60
N GLN A 56 9.29 7.76 -19.58
CA GLN A 56 10.23 7.36 -20.62
C GLN A 56 9.54 7.16 -21.97
N LEU A 57 8.36 6.54 -21.97
CA LEU A 57 7.55 6.38 -23.18
C LEU A 57 7.12 7.75 -23.71
N LYS A 58 6.55 8.63 -22.87
CA LYS A 58 6.14 9.98 -23.29
C LYS A 58 7.26 10.81 -23.95
N ARG A 59 8.53 10.60 -23.57
CA ARG A 59 9.69 11.26 -24.21
C ARG A 59 9.99 10.79 -25.64
N ARG A 60 9.44 9.66 -26.10
CA ARG A 60 9.75 8.99 -27.37
C ARG A 60 8.68 9.18 -28.47
N ASP A 61 8.01 10.34 -28.51
CA ASP A 61 6.87 10.72 -29.37
C ASP A 61 5.50 10.09 -29.05
N THR A 62 4.54 10.98 -28.74
CA THR A 62 3.20 10.66 -28.20
C THR A 62 2.12 10.37 -29.24
N THR A 63 2.44 10.34 -30.53
CA THR A 63 1.45 10.24 -31.63
C THR A 63 1.26 8.83 -32.18
N ASN A 64 1.97 7.83 -31.62
CA ASN A 64 1.93 6.46 -32.12
C ASN A 64 0.95 5.59 -31.32
N LEU A 65 -0.04 4.99 -32.00
CA LEU A 65 -1.07 4.11 -31.40
C LEU A 65 -0.45 2.97 -30.58
N GLY A 66 0.70 2.44 -31.04
CA GLY A 66 1.46 1.40 -30.32
C GLY A 66 2.02 1.86 -28.97
N MET A 67 2.28 3.16 -28.78
CA MET A 67 2.71 3.71 -27.49
C MET A 67 1.52 3.94 -26.55
N ILE A 68 0.38 4.41 -27.07
CA ILE A 68 -0.87 4.56 -26.30
C ILE A 68 -1.27 3.23 -25.67
N ASN A 69 -1.23 2.13 -26.45
CA ASN A 69 -1.54 0.80 -25.93
C ASN A 69 -0.59 0.37 -24.82
N LYS A 70 0.73 0.64 -24.96
CA LYS A 70 1.72 0.33 -23.91
C LYS A 70 1.49 1.12 -22.62
N LEU A 71 1.12 2.39 -22.73
CA LEU A 71 0.79 3.23 -21.58
C LEU A 71 -0.45 2.70 -20.85
N GLN A 72 -1.49 2.29 -21.60
CA GLN A 72 -2.69 1.68 -21.03
C GLN A 72 -2.37 0.36 -20.32
N THR A 73 -1.53 -0.50 -20.90
CA THR A 73 -1.10 -1.75 -20.24
C THR A 73 -0.36 -1.46 -18.93
N ILE A 74 0.65 -0.58 -18.94
CA ILE A 74 1.41 -0.23 -17.73
C ILE A 74 0.48 0.33 -16.65
N ALA A 75 -0.44 1.24 -17.03
CA ALA A 75 -1.40 1.81 -16.09
C ALA A 75 -2.31 0.73 -15.49
N LYS A 76 -2.87 -0.17 -16.31
CA LYS A 76 -3.74 -1.24 -15.84
C LYS A 76 -3.02 -2.21 -14.90
N ASP A 77 -1.84 -2.69 -15.29
CA ASP A 77 -1.06 -3.63 -14.49
C ASP A 77 -0.63 -3.01 -13.15
N THR A 78 -0.29 -1.72 -13.17
CA THR A 78 0.08 -0.98 -11.94
C THR A 78 -1.11 -0.80 -11.03
N LEU A 79 -2.28 -0.44 -11.57
CA LEU A 79 -3.51 -0.30 -10.79
C LEU A 79 -3.90 -1.61 -10.13
N ALA A 80 -3.85 -2.73 -10.86
CA ALA A 80 -4.08 -4.06 -10.29
C ALA A 80 -3.06 -4.39 -9.18
N ALA A 81 -1.78 -4.13 -9.42
CA ALA A 81 -0.71 -4.44 -8.45
C ALA A 81 -0.74 -3.58 -7.18
N ILE A 82 -1.32 -2.37 -7.21
CA ILE A 82 -1.48 -1.52 -6.03
C ILE A 82 -2.86 -1.68 -5.34
N GLY A 83 -3.68 -2.65 -5.78
CA GLY A 83 -4.98 -2.97 -5.19
C GLY A 83 -6.15 -2.11 -5.69
N GLY A 84 -6.03 -1.54 -6.88
CA GLY A 84 -7.05 -0.69 -7.51
C GLY A 84 -8.09 -1.43 -8.36
N ASP A 85 -8.02 -2.75 -8.51
CA ASP A 85 -8.90 -3.54 -9.42
C ASP A 85 -9.82 -4.55 -8.68
N ASP A 86 -9.91 -4.48 -7.34
CA ASP A 86 -10.76 -5.36 -6.51
C ASP A 86 -12.06 -4.70 -6.02
N GLU A 87 -12.48 -3.57 -6.61
CA GLU A 87 -13.79 -2.94 -6.34
C GLU A 87 -14.52 -2.58 -7.66
N CYS A 88 -15.10 -3.58 -8.34
CA CYS A 88 -16.17 -3.42 -9.33
C CYS A 88 -17.21 -4.54 -9.20
#